data_AF-A0A525IT94-F1
#
_entry.id   AF-A0A525IT94-F1
#
_cell.length_a   1.000
_cell.length_b   1.000
_cell.length_c   1.000
_cell.angle_alpha   90.00
_cell.angle_beta   90.00
_cell.angle_gamma   90.00
#
_symmetry.space_group_name_H-M   'P 1'
#
loop_
_entity.id
_entity.type
_entity.pdbx_description
1 polymer ?
#
loop_
_entity_poly.entity_id
_entity_poly.type
_entity_poly.pdbx_seq_one_letter_code
_entity_poly.pdbx_strand_id
1 'polypeptide(L)'
;MTAFKSDFLNVLQSRGFIHQISDPDSLDGLAARGELVAYIGFDCTAPSLHVGSMVQIMCLYWLQQTGNKPIALMGGGTTRVGDPSGKDETRKILSIEDIERNKDGIKQVFSRFLKFGDGKDDAVMPDNAEWLTKLNWIEMLRDIGRHFSVNRMLAMDSVKLRLERDQEMSFIEFNYMILQAYDFAVLNQRYDCRLQMGGSDQWGNIVNGIDLGRRMGTPQLHALTTPLITTSSGEKMGKTASGAVWLNADMKSPYEYWQFWRNTEDADVARFLKLFTTLPLAEIEKLAALKGAEINEAKKALADAATMLLHGADAARTAAETARQTFEEGAIAENLPTVEIPRAELEAGIGVLASFVKAGLVASNGEARRQIKGGGLRVNDAAVADEKMVLKPSDLTPEGVIKLSMGKKRHILLKPA
;
A
#
# COMPACT_ATOMS: atom_id res chain seq x y z
N MET A 1 13.68 24.62 10.99
CA MET A 1 12.34 24.62 11.61
C MET A 1 12.53 24.16 13.04
N THR A 2 12.05 24.93 14.01
CA THR A 2 12.05 24.50 15.42
C THR A 2 11.26 23.20 15.54
N ALA A 3 11.82 22.21 16.23
CA ALA A 3 11.14 20.94 16.47
C ALA A 3 9.83 21.18 17.24
N PHE A 4 8.82 20.34 16.98
CA PHE A 4 7.59 20.33 17.76
C PHE A 4 7.88 19.94 19.21
N LYS A 5 6.99 20.28 20.14
CA LYS A 5 7.09 19.88 21.55
C LYS A 5 6.59 18.47 21.77
N SER A 6 5.57 18.04 21.02
CA SER A 6 4.99 16.70 21.14
C SER A 6 5.79 15.65 20.37
N ASP A 7 5.90 14.46 20.96
CA ASP A 7 6.47 13.30 20.26
C ASP A 7 5.66 12.96 19.02
N PHE A 8 4.32 13.09 19.08
CA PHE A 8 3.42 12.80 17.97
C PHE A 8 3.77 13.58 16.69
N LEU A 9 3.81 14.92 16.76
CA LEU A 9 4.08 15.73 15.58
C LEU A 9 5.54 15.60 15.12
N ASN A 10 6.49 15.41 16.05
CA ASN A 10 7.88 15.13 15.68
C ASN A 10 8.01 13.81 14.90
N VAL A 11 7.33 12.75 15.33
CA VAL A 11 7.32 11.46 14.62
C VAL A 11 6.67 11.62 13.25
N LEU A 12 5.51 12.28 13.14
CA LEU A 12 4.86 12.48 11.84
C LEU A 12 5.72 13.33 10.89
N GLN A 13 6.34 14.41 11.39
CA GLN A 13 7.19 15.29 10.60
C GLN A 13 8.45 14.58 10.10
N SER A 14 9.16 13.87 10.99
CA SER A 14 10.44 13.21 10.67
C SER A 14 10.29 12.00 9.74
N ARG A 15 9.14 11.33 9.81
CA ARG A 15 8.77 10.22 8.91
C ARG A 15 8.11 10.67 7.61
N GLY A 16 7.76 11.96 7.48
CA GLY A 16 7.19 12.53 6.25
C GLY A 16 5.69 12.31 6.08
N PHE A 17 4.95 12.17 7.18
CA PHE A 17 3.49 12.06 7.15
C PHE A 17 2.77 13.38 6.98
N ILE A 18 3.37 14.53 7.32
CA ILE A 18 2.65 15.81 7.29
C ILE A 18 2.70 16.42 5.88
N HIS A 19 1.54 16.57 5.25
CA HIS A 19 1.35 17.35 4.03
C HIS A 19 0.78 18.73 4.32
N GLN A 20 -0.35 18.80 5.04
CA GLN A 20 -0.95 20.05 5.53
C GLN A 20 -1.36 19.88 7.00
N ILE A 21 -1.35 20.98 7.74
CA ILE A 21 -1.68 21.04 9.17
C ILE A 21 -2.34 22.37 9.48
N SER A 22 -3.42 22.37 10.26
CA SER A 22 -4.10 23.60 10.71
C SER A 22 -3.72 23.92 12.15
N ASP A 23 -3.34 25.18 12.41
CA ASP A 23 -2.98 25.68 13.74
C ASP A 23 -2.01 24.73 14.49
N PRO A 24 -0.77 24.59 13.96
CA PRO A 24 0.19 23.61 14.46
C PRO A 24 0.55 23.83 15.93
N ASP A 25 0.62 25.08 16.42
CA ASP A 25 1.02 25.39 17.79
C ASP A 25 -0.01 24.91 18.81
N SER A 26 -1.30 25.15 18.55
CA SER A 26 -2.39 24.69 19.41
C SER A 26 -2.49 23.15 19.41
N LEU A 27 -2.38 22.53 18.23
CA LEU A 27 -2.40 21.08 18.08
C LEU A 27 -1.22 20.41 18.81
N ASP A 28 -0.02 20.97 18.65
CA ASP A 28 1.19 20.48 19.33
C ASP A 28 1.06 20.56 20.85
N GLY A 29 0.43 21.63 21.35
CA GLY A 29 0.13 21.78 22.78
C GLY A 29 -0.79 20.69 23.33
N LEU A 30 -1.84 20.31 22.60
CA LEU A 30 -2.74 19.20 22.97
C LEU A 30 -2.02 17.86 22.99
N ALA A 31 -1.25 17.58 21.92
CA ALA A 31 -0.50 16.34 21.78
C ALA A 31 0.59 16.19 22.84
N ALA A 32 1.28 17.28 23.20
CA ALA A 32 2.35 17.27 24.20
C ALA A 32 1.83 16.99 25.63
N ARG A 33 0.56 17.29 25.92
CA ARG A 33 -0.09 16.96 27.19
C ARG A 33 -0.71 15.55 27.21
N GLY A 34 -0.65 14.81 26.11
CA GLY A 34 -1.34 13.52 25.98
C GLY A 34 -2.86 13.66 26.12
N GLU A 35 -3.41 14.78 25.64
CA GLU A 35 -4.84 15.11 25.66
C GLU A 35 -5.48 15.01 24.26
N LEU A 36 -4.67 14.75 23.23
CA LEU A 36 -5.18 14.74 21.87
C LEU A 36 -5.98 13.47 21.61
N VAL A 37 -7.25 13.65 21.28
CA VAL A 37 -8.10 12.62 20.68
C VAL A 37 -8.25 12.95 19.20
N ALA A 38 -7.89 12.02 18.32
CA ALA A 38 -7.96 12.24 16.87
C ALA A 38 -8.55 11.04 16.14
N TYR A 39 -9.18 11.32 14.99
CA TYR A 39 -9.83 10.28 14.19
C TYR A 39 -9.41 10.28 12.73
N ILE A 40 -9.58 9.11 12.11
CA ILE A 40 -9.63 8.94 10.65
C ILE A 40 -10.86 8.11 10.31
N GLY A 41 -11.62 8.54 9.30
CA GLY A 41 -12.75 7.80 8.76
C GLY A 41 -12.36 6.80 7.68
N PHE A 42 -12.97 5.61 7.72
CA PHE A 42 -12.76 4.54 6.74
C PHE A 42 -14.08 4.04 6.19
N ASP A 43 -14.36 4.37 4.93
CA ASP A 43 -15.52 3.86 4.21
C ASP A 43 -15.38 2.35 3.89
N CYS A 44 -16.45 1.62 4.10
CA CYS A 44 -16.55 0.16 4.04
C CYS A 44 -16.81 -0.34 2.61
N THR A 45 -16.03 0.15 1.65
CA THR A 45 -16.23 -0.09 0.20
C THR A 45 -15.73 -1.45 -0.29
N ALA A 46 -14.93 -2.15 0.51
CA ALA A 46 -14.34 -3.44 0.19
C ALA A 46 -14.18 -4.29 1.47
N PRO A 47 -14.07 -5.63 1.34
CA PRO A 47 -13.96 -6.53 2.49
C PRO A 47 -12.65 -6.40 3.30
N SER A 48 -11.65 -5.73 2.75
CA SER A 48 -10.39 -5.42 3.43
C SER A 48 -9.94 -4.01 3.07
N LEU A 49 -9.13 -3.41 3.94
CA LEU A 49 -8.28 -2.29 3.54
C LEU A 49 -7.11 -2.81 2.70
N HIS A 50 -6.44 -1.90 1.98
CA HIS A 50 -5.25 -2.19 1.19
C HIS A 50 -4.09 -1.29 1.61
N VAL A 51 -2.87 -1.54 1.12
CA VAL A 51 -1.67 -0.76 1.49
C VAL A 51 -1.82 0.75 1.29
N GLY A 52 -2.60 1.21 0.32
CA GLY A 52 -2.91 2.64 0.17
C GLY A 52 -3.58 3.28 1.39
N SER A 53 -4.34 2.52 2.18
CA SER A 53 -4.97 2.96 3.44
C SER A 53 -4.03 2.83 4.63
N MET A 54 -2.96 2.02 4.51
CA MET A 54 -2.04 1.72 5.60
C MET A 54 -1.31 2.96 6.11
N VAL A 55 -1.04 3.96 5.26
CA VAL A 55 -0.45 5.23 5.70
C VAL A 55 -1.32 5.94 6.75
N GLN A 56 -2.64 5.88 6.60
CA GLN A 56 -3.59 6.45 7.55
C GLN A 56 -3.64 5.64 8.84
N ILE A 57 -3.62 4.30 8.73
CA ILE A 57 -3.55 3.40 9.89
C ILE A 57 -2.27 3.69 10.68
N MET A 58 -1.15 3.94 10.01
CA MET A 58 0.12 4.28 10.65
C MET A 58 0.08 5.64 11.36
N CYS A 59 -0.69 6.61 10.88
CA CYS A 59 -0.93 7.85 11.63
C CYS A 59 -1.66 7.58 12.95
N LEU A 60 -2.70 6.74 12.95
CA LEU A 60 -3.39 6.33 14.17
C LEU A 60 -2.47 5.50 15.10
N TYR A 61 -1.63 4.64 14.53
CA TYR A 61 -0.62 3.88 15.27
C TYR A 61 0.31 4.82 16.03
N TRP A 62 0.93 5.78 15.34
CA TRP A 62 1.87 6.73 15.97
C TRP A 62 1.18 7.66 16.97
N LEU A 63 -0.08 8.01 16.74
CA LEU A 63 -0.88 8.74 17.73
C LEU A 63 -0.99 7.94 19.04
N GLN A 64 -1.32 6.65 18.95
CA GLN A 64 -1.39 5.77 20.12
C GLN A 64 -0.03 5.59 20.80
N GLN A 65 1.02 5.30 20.03
CA GLN A 65 2.36 5.07 20.59
C GLN A 65 2.95 6.31 21.27
N THR A 66 2.42 7.50 20.99
CA THR A 66 2.83 8.76 21.60
C THR A 66 1.88 9.22 22.72
N GLY A 67 1.05 8.30 23.25
CA GLY A 67 0.21 8.51 24.43
C GLY A 67 -1.08 9.29 24.19
N ASN A 68 -1.50 9.42 22.93
CA ASN A 68 -2.74 10.09 22.52
C ASN A 68 -3.79 9.05 22.07
N LYS A 69 -5.06 9.47 21.96
CA LYS A 69 -6.17 8.52 21.75
C LYS A 69 -6.62 8.48 20.28
N PRO A 70 -6.44 7.35 19.56
CA PRO A 70 -6.97 7.19 18.21
C PRO A 70 -8.44 6.76 18.18
N ILE A 71 -9.16 7.28 17.19
CA ILE A 71 -10.49 6.83 16.79
C ILE A 71 -10.40 6.33 15.34
N ALA A 72 -10.60 5.04 15.14
CA ALA A 72 -10.80 4.48 13.80
C ALA A 72 -12.30 4.52 13.49
N LEU A 73 -12.77 5.57 12.82
CA LEU A 73 -14.20 5.72 12.54
C LEU A 73 -14.61 4.81 11.37
N MET A 74 -15.52 3.87 11.63
CA MET A 74 -16.12 3.05 10.59
C MET A 74 -17.21 3.84 9.87
N GLY A 75 -17.10 3.93 8.55
CA GLY A 75 -18.00 4.69 7.69
C GLY A 75 -19.28 3.96 7.30
N GLY A 76 -19.96 3.23 8.20
CA GLY A 76 -21.13 2.42 7.83
C GLY A 76 -22.32 3.25 7.29
N GLY A 77 -22.44 4.50 7.72
CA GLY A 77 -23.40 5.48 7.21
C GLY A 77 -22.91 6.19 5.94
N THR A 78 -21.67 6.70 5.95
CA THR A 78 -21.06 7.40 4.79
C THR A 78 -20.90 6.51 3.56
N THR A 79 -20.62 5.22 3.76
CA THR A 79 -20.53 4.23 2.66
C THR A 79 -21.85 4.05 1.91
N ARG A 80 -23.01 4.30 2.55
CA ARG A 80 -24.32 4.26 1.89
C ARG A 80 -24.51 5.40 0.90
N VAL A 81 -23.67 6.42 0.97
CA VAL A 81 -23.68 7.64 0.15
C VAL A 81 -22.54 7.62 -0.87
N GLY A 82 -21.32 7.35 -0.40
CA GLY A 82 -20.10 7.23 -1.21
C GLY A 82 -19.34 8.54 -1.39
N ASP A 83 -18.04 8.55 -1.06
CA ASP A 83 -17.16 9.72 -1.21
C ASP A 83 -16.81 10.00 -2.69
N PRO A 84 -17.12 11.20 -3.22
CA PRO A 84 -16.70 11.63 -4.56
C PRO A 84 -15.28 12.21 -4.61
N SER A 85 -14.61 12.44 -3.47
CA SER A 85 -13.33 13.16 -3.40
C SER A 85 -12.23 12.40 -4.14
N GLY A 86 -11.56 13.08 -5.09
CA GLY A 86 -10.45 12.51 -5.86
C GLY A 86 -10.85 11.37 -6.81
N LYS A 87 -12.14 11.25 -7.18
CA LYS A 87 -12.68 10.22 -8.08
C LYS A 87 -13.44 10.84 -9.25
N ASP A 88 -13.25 10.26 -10.42
CA ASP A 88 -13.93 10.66 -11.67
C ASP A 88 -15.28 9.93 -11.87
N GLU A 89 -15.43 8.72 -11.31
CA GLU A 89 -16.60 7.86 -11.49
C GLU A 89 -17.48 7.79 -10.23
N THR A 90 -18.79 7.70 -10.45
CA THR A 90 -19.80 7.51 -9.38
C THR A 90 -19.57 6.19 -8.64
N ARG A 91 -19.68 6.22 -7.32
CA ARG A 91 -19.52 5.02 -6.50
C ARG A 91 -20.69 4.06 -6.67
N LYS A 92 -20.39 2.75 -6.71
CA LYS A 92 -21.41 1.71 -6.65
C LYS A 92 -22.09 1.72 -5.27
N ILE A 93 -23.42 1.77 -5.26
CA ILE A 93 -24.21 1.61 -4.04
C ILE A 93 -24.16 0.14 -3.59
N LEU A 94 -23.67 -0.09 -2.37
CA LEU A 94 -23.57 -1.42 -1.77
C LEU A 94 -24.84 -1.77 -1.00
N SER A 95 -25.15 -3.07 -0.88
CA SER A 95 -26.20 -3.53 0.04
C SER A 95 -25.77 -3.32 1.49
N ILE A 96 -26.75 -3.26 2.41
CA ILE A 96 -26.44 -3.12 3.85
C ILE A 96 -25.66 -4.35 4.32
N GLU A 97 -26.03 -5.54 3.86
CA GLU A 97 -25.35 -6.80 4.17
C GLU A 97 -23.89 -6.80 3.70
N ASP A 98 -23.62 -6.24 2.51
CA ASP A 98 -22.24 -6.08 2.02
C ASP A 98 -21.44 -5.09 2.87
N ILE A 99 -22.05 -3.97 3.29
CA ILE A 99 -21.40 -2.99 4.15
C ILE A 99 -21.04 -3.61 5.51
N GLU A 100 -21.96 -4.36 6.12
CA GLU A 100 -21.71 -5.05 7.39
C GLU A 100 -20.60 -6.10 7.26
N ARG A 101 -20.61 -6.91 6.19
CA ARG A 101 -19.54 -7.87 5.92
C ARG A 101 -18.19 -7.18 5.74
N ASN A 102 -18.17 -6.05 5.03
CA ASN A 102 -16.95 -5.28 4.81
C ASN A 102 -16.42 -4.67 6.12
N LYS A 103 -17.31 -4.16 6.99
CA LYS A 103 -16.94 -3.67 8.31
C LYS A 103 -16.21 -4.72 9.12
N ASP A 104 -16.71 -5.95 9.14
CA ASP A 104 -16.11 -7.04 9.93
C ASP A 104 -14.72 -7.41 9.42
N GLY A 105 -14.51 -7.43 8.10
CA GLY A 105 -13.19 -7.64 7.53
C GLY A 105 -12.21 -6.49 7.80
N ILE A 106 -12.68 -5.23 7.78
CA ILE A 106 -11.85 -4.06 8.10
C ILE A 106 -11.45 -4.01 9.58
N LYS A 107 -12.35 -4.37 10.50
CA LYS A 107 -12.05 -4.43 11.95
C LYS A 107 -10.85 -5.32 12.27
N GLN A 108 -10.72 -6.45 11.55
CA GLN A 108 -9.61 -7.39 11.74
C GLN A 108 -8.25 -6.75 11.42
N VAL A 109 -8.18 -5.90 10.39
CA VAL A 109 -6.96 -5.15 10.05
C VAL A 109 -6.53 -4.28 11.23
N PHE A 110 -7.43 -3.45 11.76
CA PHE A 110 -7.09 -2.51 12.83
C PHE A 110 -6.58 -3.19 14.09
N SER A 111 -7.09 -4.38 14.44
CA SER A 111 -6.63 -5.15 15.60
C SER A 111 -5.14 -5.52 15.57
N ARG A 112 -4.50 -5.48 14.40
CA ARG A 112 -3.06 -5.72 14.23
C ARG A 112 -2.20 -4.48 14.52
N PHE A 113 -2.77 -3.29 14.36
CA PHE A 113 -2.05 -2.03 14.52
C PHE A 113 -2.38 -1.33 15.83
N LEU A 114 -3.63 -1.39 16.28
CA LEU A 114 -4.12 -0.60 17.41
C LEU A 114 -4.53 -1.51 18.56
N LYS A 115 -4.21 -1.07 19.78
CA LYS A 115 -4.74 -1.66 21.01
C LYS A 115 -6.09 -1.03 21.32
N PHE A 116 -7.14 -1.85 21.41
CA PHE A 116 -8.49 -1.42 21.79
C PHE A 116 -8.79 -1.72 23.26
N GLY A 117 -9.58 -0.87 23.91
CA GLY A 117 -9.91 -1.00 25.33
C GLY A 117 -10.44 0.31 25.93
N ASP A 118 -10.52 0.33 27.28
CA ASP A 118 -11.03 1.46 28.05
C ASP A 118 -9.92 2.37 28.62
N GLY A 119 -8.66 2.09 28.28
CA GLY A 119 -7.52 2.92 28.66
C GLY A 119 -7.58 4.35 28.10
N LYS A 120 -6.76 5.23 28.68
CA LYS A 120 -6.68 6.64 28.29
C LYS A 120 -6.32 6.79 26.80
N ASP A 121 -5.36 5.99 26.32
CA ASP A 121 -4.81 5.96 24.97
C ASP A 121 -5.29 4.74 24.16
N ASP A 122 -6.12 3.88 24.75
CA ASP A 122 -6.72 2.76 24.03
C ASP A 122 -7.64 3.27 22.92
N ALA A 123 -7.50 2.66 21.75
CA ALA A 123 -8.24 3.01 20.55
C ALA A 123 -9.72 2.69 20.71
N VAL A 124 -10.56 3.47 20.01
CA VAL A 124 -11.99 3.18 19.86
C VAL A 124 -12.36 3.10 18.39
N MET A 125 -13.40 2.33 18.08
CA MET A 125 -13.85 2.08 16.70
C MET A 125 -15.38 2.25 16.55
N PRO A 126 -15.91 3.47 16.72
CA PRO A 126 -17.33 3.74 16.52
C PRO A 126 -17.73 3.61 15.04
N ASP A 127 -19.03 3.42 14.79
CA ASP A 127 -19.60 3.44 13.45
C ASP A 127 -20.50 4.66 13.25
N ASN A 128 -20.24 5.47 12.22
CA ASN A 128 -21.07 6.65 11.95
C ASN A 128 -22.51 6.31 11.54
N ALA A 129 -22.80 5.05 11.18
CA ALA A 129 -24.17 4.58 11.04
C ALA A 129 -25.01 4.80 12.31
N GLU A 130 -24.39 4.79 13.50
CA GLU A 130 -25.08 4.96 14.78
C GLU A 130 -25.83 6.28 14.93
N TRP A 131 -25.35 7.35 14.27
CA TRP A 131 -25.99 8.67 14.27
C TRP A 131 -26.54 9.05 12.90
N LEU A 132 -25.83 8.75 11.81
CA LEU A 132 -26.26 9.15 10.47
C LEU A 132 -27.57 8.46 10.04
N THR A 133 -27.79 7.19 10.40
CA THR A 133 -29.01 6.47 10.00
C THR A 133 -30.24 6.86 10.80
N LYS A 134 -30.07 7.60 11.90
CA LYS A 134 -31.14 8.06 12.77
C LYS A 134 -31.49 9.53 12.54
N LEU A 135 -30.73 10.22 11.70
CA LEU A 135 -30.88 11.64 11.45
C LEU A 135 -32.05 11.87 10.50
N ASN A 136 -33.13 12.49 10.98
CA ASN A 136 -34.29 12.77 10.13
C ASN A 136 -33.95 13.82 9.09
N TRP A 137 -34.52 13.71 7.89
CA TRP A 137 -34.21 14.60 6.77
C TRP A 137 -34.37 16.08 7.11
N ILE A 138 -35.47 16.45 7.75
CA ILE A 138 -35.74 17.85 8.12
C ILE A 138 -34.80 18.34 9.22
N GLU A 139 -34.45 17.49 10.19
CA GLU A 139 -33.45 17.80 11.23
C GLU A 139 -32.07 17.99 10.60
N MET A 140 -31.66 17.12 9.68
CA MET A 140 -30.42 17.27 8.94
C MET A 140 -30.36 18.64 8.25
N LEU A 141 -31.39 19.01 7.49
CA LEU A 141 -31.41 20.30 6.78
C LEU A 141 -31.39 21.49 7.74
N ARG A 142 -32.18 21.44 8.82
CA ARG A 142 -32.36 22.55 9.75
C ARG A 142 -31.21 22.72 10.71
N ASP A 143 -30.62 21.65 11.21
CA ASP A 143 -29.64 21.72 12.28
C ASP A 143 -28.20 21.68 11.74
N ILE A 144 -28.01 21.07 10.56
CA ILE A 144 -26.70 20.89 9.94
C ILE A 144 -26.64 21.63 8.60
N GLY A 145 -27.54 21.32 7.67
CA GLY A 145 -27.54 21.84 6.30
C GLY A 145 -27.55 23.36 6.20
N ARG A 146 -28.23 24.06 7.14
CA ARG A 146 -28.25 25.54 7.23
C ARG A 146 -26.87 26.19 7.38
N HIS A 147 -25.86 25.43 7.77
CA HIS A 147 -24.50 25.92 7.97
C HIS A 147 -23.63 25.84 6.72
N PHE A 148 -24.13 25.18 5.66
CA PHE A 148 -23.43 24.98 4.40
C PHE A 148 -23.94 25.96 3.33
N SER A 149 -23.01 26.56 2.60
CA SER A 149 -23.32 27.38 1.42
C SER A 149 -23.09 26.54 0.17
N VAL A 150 -24.12 26.38 -0.64
CA VAL A 150 -24.02 25.68 -1.93
C VAL A 150 -22.93 26.30 -2.81
N ASN A 151 -22.84 27.63 -2.88
CA ASN A 151 -21.78 28.32 -3.64
C ASN A 151 -20.38 27.93 -3.18
N ARG A 152 -20.17 27.83 -1.85
CA ARG A 152 -18.86 27.43 -1.30
C ARG A 152 -18.56 25.96 -1.58
N MET A 153 -19.54 25.09 -1.46
CA MET A 153 -19.37 23.65 -1.75
C MET A 153 -19.00 23.43 -3.23
N LEU A 154 -19.66 24.14 -4.16
CA LEU A 154 -19.35 24.07 -5.59
C LEU A 154 -17.96 24.60 -5.95
N ALA A 155 -17.41 25.51 -5.16
CA ALA A 155 -16.09 26.09 -5.39
C ALA A 155 -14.93 25.22 -4.88
N MET A 156 -15.19 24.14 -4.14
CA MET A 156 -14.15 23.22 -3.68
C MET A 156 -13.55 22.47 -4.85
N ASP A 157 -12.21 22.35 -4.91
CA ASP A 157 -11.52 21.73 -6.05
C ASP A 157 -12.01 20.30 -6.34
N SER A 158 -12.35 19.52 -5.31
CA SER A 158 -12.89 18.16 -5.46
C SER A 158 -14.21 18.11 -6.23
N VAL A 159 -15.05 19.14 -6.11
CA VAL A 159 -16.34 19.28 -6.79
C VAL A 159 -16.18 20.01 -8.12
N LYS A 160 -15.49 21.15 -8.07
CA LYS A 160 -15.27 22.03 -9.22
C LYS A 160 -14.66 21.28 -10.40
N LEU A 161 -13.64 20.45 -10.17
CA LEU A 161 -12.98 19.69 -11.23
C LEU A 161 -13.91 18.65 -11.91
N ARG A 162 -14.84 18.03 -11.17
CA ARG A 162 -15.83 17.11 -11.78
C ARG A 162 -16.81 17.89 -12.66
N LEU A 163 -17.30 19.01 -12.15
CA LEU A 163 -18.23 19.88 -12.89
C LEU A 163 -17.59 20.47 -14.15
N GLU A 164 -16.32 20.90 -14.09
CA GLU A 164 -15.56 21.40 -15.25
C GLU A 164 -15.30 20.33 -16.31
N ARG A 165 -15.33 19.04 -15.93
CA ARG A 165 -15.16 17.89 -16.84
C ARG A 165 -16.49 17.34 -17.37
N ASP A 166 -17.59 18.05 -17.14
CA ASP A 166 -18.95 17.60 -17.46
C ASP A 166 -19.28 16.21 -16.87
N GLN A 167 -18.65 15.85 -15.75
CA GLN A 167 -18.98 14.63 -15.02
C GLN A 167 -20.16 14.91 -14.08
N GLU A 168 -21.19 14.08 -14.19
CA GLU A 168 -22.36 14.17 -13.32
C GLU A 168 -21.94 13.99 -11.86
N MET A 169 -22.37 14.92 -11.00
CA MET A 169 -22.27 14.80 -9.55
C MET A 169 -23.69 14.71 -8.99
N SER A 170 -24.01 13.54 -8.46
CA SER A 170 -25.34 13.27 -7.94
C SER A 170 -25.60 14.01 -6.63
N PHE A 171 -26.89 14.23 -6.31
CA PHE A 171 -27.26 14.85 -5.03
C PHE A 171 -26.77 14.04 -3.82
N ILE A 172 -26.77 12.71 -3.93
CA ILE A 172 -26.28 11.83 -2.85
C ILE A 172 -24.78 12.08 -2.60
N GLU A 173 -23.93 12.07 -3.63
CA GLU A 173 -22.50 12.36 -3.51
C GLU A 173 -22.22 13.78 -2.99
N PHE A 174 -23.01 14.77 -3.43
CA PHE A 174 -22.86 16.15 -2.98
C PHE A 174 -23.11 16.31 -1.48
N ASN A 175 -23.97 15.46 -0.88
CA ASN A 175 -24.21 15.48 0.56
C ASN A 175 -23.11 14.79 1.38
N TYR A 176 -22.19 14.04 0.76
CA TYR A 176 -21.14 13.33 1.48
C TYR A 176 -20.31 14.25 2.40
N MET A 177 -19.91 15.42 1.89
CA MET A 177 -19.12 16.38 2.66
C MET A 177 -19.84 16.91 3.91
N ILE A 178 -21.19 16.95 3.88
CA ILE A 178 -22.01 17.37 5.03
C ILE A 178 -21.99 16.28 6.10
N LEU A 179 -22.10 15.01 5.70
CA LEU A 179 -22.09 13.87 6.62
C LEU A 179 -20.72 13.73 7.30
N GLN A 180 -19.62 13.81 6.54
CA GLN A 180 -18.27 13.75 7.11
C GLN A 180 -17.99 14.95 8.04
N ALA A 181 -18.48 16.15 7.70
CA ALA A 181 -18.35 17.30 8.58
C ALA A 181 -19.12 17.10 9.89
N TYR A 182 -20.33 16.53 9.82
CA TYR A 182 -21.15 16.21 10.99
C TYR A 182 -20.51 15.13 11.87
N ASP A 183 -19.84 14.14 11.29
CA ASP A 183 -19.06 13.14 12.05
C ASP A 183 -18.06 13.81 12.99
N PHE A 184 -17.36 14.86 12.55
CA PHE A 184 -16.39 15.56 13.40
C PHE A 184 -17.07 16.23 14.60
N ALA A 185 -18.23 16.87 14.40
CA ALA A 185 -19.00 17.48 15.48
C ALA A 185 -19.52 16.43 16.48
N VAL A 186 -20.01 15.28 15.99
CA VAL A 186 -20.48 14.18 16.86
C VAL A 186 -19.33 13.53 17.63
N LEU A 187 -18.20 13.28 16.98
CA LEU A 187 -17.01 12.70 17.62
C LEU A 187 -16.42 13.65 18.67
N ASN A 188 -16.48 14.97 18.43
CA ASN A 188 -16.13 15.95 19.43
C ASN A 188 -17.02 15.83 20.68
N GLN A 189 -18.34 15.78 20.49
CA GLN A 189 -19.30 15.67 21.60
C GLN A 189 -19.18 14.35 22.38
N ARG A 190 -18.93 13.23 21.69
CA ARG A 190 -18.91 11.90 22.30
C ARG A 190 -17.57 11.51 22.90
N TYR A 191 -16.47 11.95 22.28
CA TYR A 191 -15.11 11.46 22.59
C TYR A 191 -14.10 12.58 22.82
N ASP A 192 -14.55 13.83 22.89
CA ASP A 192 -13.69 15.01 22.96
C ASP A 192 -12.71 15.13 21.78
N CYS A 193 -13.02 14.50 20.64
CA CYS A 193 -12.16 14.50 19.45
C CYS A 193 -11.82 15.94 18.99
N ARG A 194 -10.52 16.25 18.83
CA ARG A 194 -10.01 17.57 18.44
C ARG A 194 -9.26 17.60 17.11
N LEU A 195 -8.90 16.45 16.55
CA LEU A 195 -8.18 16.37 15.26
C LEU A 195 -8.84 15.35 14.33
N GLN A 196 -9.03 15.73 13.07
CA GLN A 196 -9.28 14.79 12.00
C GLN A 196 -8.03 14.68 11.14
N MET A 197 -7.60 13.45 10.88
CA MET A 197 -6.53 13.15 9.93
C MET A 197 -7.07 12.49 8.67
N GLY A 198 -6.35 12.58 7.56
CA GLY A 198 -6.73 11.90 6.32
C GLY A 198 -5.71 12.08 5.19
N GLY A 199 -6.02 11.55 4.00
CA GLY A 199 -5.23 11.83 2.80
C GLY A 199 -5.34 13.28 2.36
N SER A 200 -4.40 13.78 1.55
CA SER A 200 -4.43 15.16 1.05
C SER A 200 -5.69 15.49 0.24
N ASP A 201 -6.31 14.49 -0.37
CA ASP A 201 -7.61 14.59 -1.06
C ASP A 201 -8.79 14.89 -0.12
N GLN A 202 -8.64 14.69 1.19
CA GLN A 202 -9.68 14.91 2.20
C GLN A 202 -9.66 16.31 2.83
N TRP A 203 -8.70 17.16 2.46
CA TRP A 203 -8.52 18.49 3.09
C TRP A 203 -9.81 19.31 3.11
N GLY A 204 -10.55 19.38 2.00
CA GLY A 204 -11.80 20.14 1.90
C GLY A 204 -12.87 19.66 2.87
N ASN A 205 -13.06 18.34 2.97
CA ASN A 205 -14.06 17.74 3.86
C ASN A 205 -13.68 17.93 5.34
N ILE A 206 -12.39 17.81 5.67
CA ILE A 206 -11.90 18.03 7.03
C ILE A 206 -12.14 19.48 7.46
N VAL A 207 -11.79 20.46 6.61
CA VAL A 207 -12.00 21.89 6.88
C VAL A 207 -13.50 22.20 7.05
N ASN A 208 -14.37 21.57 6.27
CA ASN A 208 -15.82 21.70 6.47
C ASN A 208 -16.27 21.20 7.85
N GLY A 209 -15.67 20.12 8.36
CA GLY A 209 -15.90 19.64 9.72
C GLY A 209 -15.49 20.64 10.79
N ILE A 210 -14.33 21.30 10.62
CA ILE A 210 -13.86 22.37 11.53
C ILE A 210 -14.85 23.55 11.52
N ASP A 211 -15.27 23.99 10.33
CA ASP A 211 -16.20 25.11 10.18
C ASP A 211 -17.59 24.80 10.73
N LEU A 212 -18.09 23.58 10.52
CA LEU A 212 -19.35 23.13 11.10
C LEU A 212 -19.24 23.05 12.63
N GLY A 213 -18.18 22.44 13.16
CA GLY A 213 -17.94 22.35 14.59
C GLY A 213 -17.99 23.72 15.26
N ARG A 214 -17.29 24.72 14.69
CA ARG A 214 -17.33 26.11 15.17
C ARG A 214 -18.75 26.69 15.19
N ARG A 215 -19.56 26.42 14.15
CA ARG A 215 -20.96 26.90 14.07
C ARG A 215 -21.88 26.18 15.05
N MET A 216 -21.54 24.94 15.41
CA MET A 216 -22.25 24.11 16.38
C MET A 216 -21.71 24.26 17.82
N GLY A 217 -20.73 25.14 18.05
CA GLY A 217 -20.21 25.45 19.37
C GLY A 217 -19.19 24.44 19.92
N THR A 218 -18.53 23.64 19.07
CA THR A 218 -17.40 22.82 19.51
C THR A 218 -16.21 23.70 19.90
N PRO A 219 -15.27 23.18 20.72
CA PRO A 219 -13.94 23.78 20.85
C PRO A 219 -13.19 23.81 19.50
N GLN A 220 -12.01 24.46 19.49
CA GLN A 220 -11.16 24.49 18.29
C GLN A 220 -10.86 23.06 17.82
N LEU A 221 -11.17 22.79 16.56
CA LEU A 221 -10.89 21.54 15.87
C LEU A 221 -9.73 21.72 14.89
N HIS A 222 -8.98 20.66 14.65
CA HIS A 222 -7.77 20.67 13.82
C HIS A 222 -7.86 19.68 12.65
N ALA A 223 -7.07 19.96 11.62
CA ALA A 223 -6.85 19.17 10.42
C ALA A 223 -5.38 18.80 10.31
N LEU A 224 -5.10 17.56 9.89
CA LEU A 224 -3.78 17.15 9.41
C LEU A 224 -3.98 16.20 8.24
N THR A 225 -3.32 16.44 7.11
CA THR A 225 -3.36 15.52 5.98
C THR A 225 -2.01 14.91 5.70
N THR A 226 -2.02 13.69 5.17
CA THR A 226 -0.85 13.01 4.67
C THR A 226 -0.71 13.17 3.16
N PRO A 227 0.51 13.10 2.60
CA PRO A 227 0.67 13.16 1.16
C PRO A 227 0.01 11.96 0.49
N LEU A 228 -0.47 12.14 -0.75
CA LEU A 228 -0.77 11.02 -1.62
C LEU A 228 0.51 10.22 -1.88
N ILE A 229 0.50 8.95 -1.52
CA ILE A 229 1.66 8.09 -1.72
C ILE A 229 1.65 7.57 -3.16
N THR A 230 2.65 8.00 -3.93
CA THR A 230 3.00 7.43 -5.24
C THR A 230 4.33 6.73 -5.16
N THR A 231 4.63 5.82 -6.08
CA THR A 231 5.98 5.29 -6.35
C THR A 231 6.81 6.34 -7.09
N SER A 232 8.11 6.11 -7.21
CA SER A 232 9.02 6.96 -7.99
C SER A 232 8.72 6.90 -9.49
N SER A 233 8.13 5.80 -9.96
CA SER A 233 7.54 5.65 -11.30
C SER A 233 6.19 6.35 -11.50
N GLY A 234 5.60 6.92 -10.44
CA GLY A 234 4.34 7.67 -10.50
C GLY A 234 3.07 6.82 -10.32
N GLU A 235 3.20 5.54 -10.01
CA GLU A 235 2.05 4.67 -9.72
C GLU A 235 1.46 4.99 -8.33
N LYS A 236 0.13 4.91 -8.19
CA LYS A 236 -0.53 5.11 -6.89
C LYS A 236 -0.27 3.91 -5.98
N MET A 237 0.09 4.17 -4.73
CA MET A 237 0.37 3.13 -3.75
C MET A 237 -0.82 2.18 -3.55
N GLY A 238 -0.55 0.87 -3.53
CA GLY A 238 -1.56 -0.15 -3.33
C GLY A 238 -2.40 -0.51 -4.56
N LYS A 239 -2.12 0.08 -5.74
CA LYS A 239 -2.61 -0.42 -7.03
C LYS A 239 -1.44 -1.01 -7.81
N THR A 240 -1.48 -2.31 -8.04
CA THR A 240 -0.53 -3.01 -8.92
C THR A 240 -1.24 -3.43 -10.20
N ALA A 241 -0.48 -3.84 -11.23
CA ALA A 241 -1.05 -4.42 -12.44
C ALA A 241 -1.97 -5.64 -12.17
N SER A 242 -1.74 -6.36 -11.07
CA SER A 242 -2.55 -7.50 -10.64
C SER A 242 -3.67 -7.13 -9.65
N GLY A 243 -3.91 -5.84 -9.41
CA GLY A 243 -4.96 -5.35 -8.53
C GLY A 243 -4.44 -4.79 -7.20
N ALA A 244 -5.32 -4.71 -6.21
CA ALA A 244 -5.00 -4.10 -4.92
C ALA A 244 -4.18 -5.03 -4.03
N VAL A 245 -3.26 -4.46 -3.24
CA VAL A 245 -2.51 -5.19 -2.21
C VAL A 245 -3.29 -5.12 -0.91
N TRP A 246 -4.16 -6.11 -0.71
CA TRP A 246 -5.04 -6.21 0.47
C TRP A 246 -4.26 -6.50 1.75
N LEU A 247 -4.82 -6.11 2.89
CA LEU A 247 -4.23 -6.32 4.21
C LEU A 247 -4.73 -7.60 4.90
N ASN A 248 -5.90 -8.12 4.54
CA ASN A 248 -6.37 -9.41 5.03
C ASN A 248 -5.70 -10.56 4.28
N ALA A 249 -5.23 -11.56 5.05
CA ALA A 249 -4.39 -12.65 4.56
C ALA A 249 -5.11 -13.62 3.61
N ASP A 250 -6.44 -13.70 3.67
CA ASP A 250 -7.30 -14.48 2.78
C ASP A 250 -7.43 -13.85 1.39
N MET A 251 -7.24 -12.53 1.28
CA MET A 251 -7.26 -11.80 0.01
C MET A 251 -5.88 -11.59 -0.60
N LYS A 252 -4.84 -11.46 0.23
CA LYS A 252 -3.44 -11.38 -0.19
C LYS A 252 -2.61 -12.16 0.80
N SER A 253 -2.01 -13.26 0.36
CA SER A 253 -1.25 -14.11 1.28
C SER A 253 -0.06 -13.36 1.89
N PRO A 254 0.39 -13.70 3.10
CA PRO A 254 1.55 -13.04 3.72
C PRO A 254 2.81 -13.10 2.86
N TYR A 255 2.99 -14.17 2.08
CA TYR A 255 4.08 -14.28 1.11
C TYR A 255 3.97 -13.25 -0.01
N GLU A 256 2.81 -13.13 -0.65
CA GLU A 256 2.62 -12.13 -1.71
C GLU A 256 2.69 -10.69 -1.18
N TYR A 257 2.21 -10.45 0.04
CA TYR A 257 2.34 -9.17 0.73
C TYR A 257 3.81 -8.83 0.99
N TRP A 258 4.59 -9.80 1.49
CA TRP A 258 6.03 -9.65 1.67
C TRP A 258 6.73 -9.38 0.34
N GLN A 259 6.39 -10.12 -0.72
CA GLN A 259 6.95 -9.95 -2.06
C GLN A 259 6.65 -8.56 -2.63
N PHE A 260 5.46 -8.01 -2.38
CA PHE A 260 5.14 -6.63 -2.77
C PHE A 260 6.16 -5.64 -2.22
N TRP A 261 6.45 -5.70 -0.91
CA TRP A 261 7.44 -4.83 -0.28
C TRP A 261 8.87 -5.11 -0.75
N ARG A 262 9.21 -6.39 -0.93
CA ARG A 262 10.52 -6.82 -1.44
C ARG A 262 10.83 -6.26 -2.83
N ASN A 263 9.78 -6.02 -3.63
CA ASN A 263 9.85 -5.49 -4.99
C ASN A 263 9.74 -3.96 -5.07
N THR A 264 9.77 -3.25 -3.92
CA THR A 264 9.82 -1.79 -3.87
C THR A 264 10.98 -1.24 -4.71
N GLU A 265 10.74 -0.16 -5.44
CA GLU A 265 11.77 0.55 -6.21
C GLU A 265 12.84 1.13 -5.30
N ASP A 266 14.12 1.09 -5.72
CA ASP A 266 15.27 1.55 -4.94
C ASP A 266 15.08 2.97 -4.38
N ALA A 267 14.51 3.87 -5.18
CA ALA A 267 14.27 5.25 -4.82
C ALA A 267 13.19 5.43 -3.73
N ASP A 268 12.32 4.44 -3.53
CA ASP A 268 11.21 4.51 -2.59
C ASP A 268 11.50 3.82 -1.25
N VAL A 269 12.48 2.91 -1.20
CA VAL A 269 12.77 2.06 -0.02
C VAL A 269 12.91 2.89 1.26
N ALA A 270 13.73 3.94 1.24
CA ALA A 270 13.96 4.78 2.41
C ALA A 270 12.68 5.48 2.89
N ARG A 271 11.85 5.96 1.96
CA ARG A 271 10.58 6.61 2.27
C ARG A 271 9.56 5.60 2.80
N PHE A 272 9.48 4.42 2.22
CA PHE A 272 8.55 3.38 2.65
C PHE A 272 8.94 2.77 4.00
N LEU A 273 10.23 2.65 4.29
CA LEU A 273 10.73 2.31 5.63
C LEU A 273 10.20 3.31 6.68
N LYS A 274 10.20 4.61 6.38
CA LYS A 274 9.67 5.64 7.29
C LYS A 274 8.16 5.55 7.48
N LEU A 275 7.41 5.30 6.41
CA LEU A 275 5.94 5.39 6.41
C LEU A 275 5.24 4.10 6.85
N PHE A 276 5.80 2.92 6.55
CA PHE A 276 5.10 1.63 6.69
C PHE A 276 5.74 0.69 7.70
N THR A 277 6.74 1.16 8.46
CA THR A 277 7.39 0.37 9.51
C THR A 277 7.53 1.15 10.81
N THR A 278 7.85 0.41 11.88
CA THR A 278 8.13 0.96 13.21
C THR A 278 9.64 1.02 13.50
N LEU A 279 10.49 0.78 12.50
CA LEU A 279 11.95 0.78 12.67
C LEU A 279 12.45 2.16 13.14
N PRO A 280 13.45 2.22 14.04
CA PRO A 280 14.04 3.48 14.48
C PRO A 280 14.61 4.28 13.31
N LEU A 281 14.47 5.62 13.33
CA LEU A 281 14.96 6.49 12.25
C LEU A 281 16.46 6.32 11.98
N ALA A 282 17.27 6.15 13.02
CA ALA A 282 18.71 5.90 12.88
C ALA A 282 19.01 4.59 12.13
N GLU A 283 18.16 3.57 12.29
CA GLU A 283 18.30 2.32 11.55
C GLU A 283 17.87 2.49 10.09
N ILE A 284 16.79 3.23 9.86
CA ILE A 284 16.33 3.59 8.51
C ILE A 284 17.41 4.40 7.77
N GLU A 285 18.11 5.31 8.44
CA GLU A 285 19.20 6.09 7.85
C GLU A 285 20.37 5.21 7.39
N LYS A 286 20.75 4.20 8.18
CA LYS A 286 21.76 3.21 7.77
C LYS A 286 21.31 2.41 6.56
N LEU A 287 20.07 1.89 6.57
CA LEU A 287 19.51 1.11 5.47
C LEU A 287 19.39 1.97 4.19
N ALA A 288 19.01 3.23 4.32
CA ALA A 288 18.90 4.18 3.21
C ALA A 288 20.26 4.56 2.61
N ALA A 289 21.37 4.36 3.32
CA ALA A 289 22.72 4.61 2.82
C ALA A 289 23.23 3.46 1.93
N LEU A 290 22.61 2.28 1.98
CA LEU A 290 23.01 1.11 1.18
C LEU A 290 22.75 1.35 -0.31
N LYS A 291 23.68 0.93 -1.17
CA LYS A 291 23.64 1.14 -2.63
C LYS A 291 24.06 -0.10 -3.40
N GLY A 292 23.79 -0.11 -4.69
CA GLY A 292 24.17 -1.23 -5.56
C GLY A 292 23.49 -2.53 -5.11
N ALA A 293 24.26 -3.60 -4.93
CA ALA A 293 23.70 -4.88 -4.51
C ALA A 293 23.17 -4.87 -3.06
N GLU A 294 23.74 -4.03 -2.19
CA GLU A 294 23.42 -3.98 -0.75
C GLU A 294 22.02 -3.42 -0.47
N ILE A 295 21.42 -2.67 -1.42
CA ILE A 295 20.06 -2.17 -1.27
C ILE A 295 19.02 -3.28 -1.09
N ASN A 296 19.35 -4.50 -1.53
CA ASN A 296 18.50 -5.67 -1.30
C ASN A 296 18.30 -5.96 0.19
N GLU A 297 19.26 -5.62 1.06
CA GLU A 297 19.09 -5.75 2.51
C GLU A 297 18.09 -4.73 3.05
N ALA A 298 18.10 -3.49 2.54
CA ALA A 298 17.07 -2.51 2.88
C ALA A 298 15.66 -2.93 2.43
N LYS A 299 15.55 -3.54 1.24
CA LYS A 299 14.27 -4.08 0.73
C LYS A 299 13.76 -5.27 1.55
N LYS A 300 14.65 -6.17 1.95
CA LYS A 300 14.31 -7.28 2.86
C LYS A 300 13.83 -6.72 4.21
N ALA A 301 14.57 -5.79 4.80
CA ALA A 301 14.20 -5.15 6.06
C ALA A 301 12.83 -4.47 5.98
N LEU A 302 12.51 -3.79 4.88
CA LEU A 302 11.18 -3.23 4.64
C LEU A 302 10.10 -4.33 4.59
N ALA A 303 10.34 -5.38 3.81
CA ALA A 303 9.39 -6.48 3.65
C ALA A 303 9.14 -7.24 4.97
N ASP A 304 10.20 -7.54 5.70
CA ASP A 304 10.14 -8.20 7.00
C ASP A 304 9.37 -7.34 8.01
N ALA A 305 9.74 -6.06 8.14
CA ALA A 305 9.13 -5.17 9.12
C ALA A 305 7.65 -4.90 8.82
N ALA A 306 7.29 -4.64 7.56
CA ALA A 306 5.90 -4.41 7.18
C ALA A 306 5.04 -5.67 7.33
N THR A 307 5.56 -6.85 6.93
CA THR A 307 4.86 -8.12 7.06
C THR A 307 4.70 -8.53 8.53
N MET A 308 5.74 -8.32 9.35
CA MET A 308 5.69 -8.59 10.79
C MET A 308 4.65 -7.74 11.48
N LEU A 309 4.55 -6.46 11.11
CA LEU A 309 3.57 -5.54 11.70
C LEU A 309 2.12 -5.96 11.43
N LEU A 310 1.83 -6.44 10.22
CA LEU A 310 0.46 -6.81 9.82
C LEU A 310 0.10 -8.27 10.16
N HIS A 311 1.00 -9.21 9.83
CA HIS A 311 0.73 -10.65 9.89
C HIS A 311 1.47 -11.37 11.02
N GLY A 312 2.33 -10.68 11.77
CA GLY A 312 3.11 -11.24 12.87
C GLY A 312 4.45 -11.83 12.45
N ALA A 313 5.31 -12.08 13.44
CA ALA A 313 6.69 -12.51 13.23
C ALA A 313 6.83 -13.87 12.52
N ASP A 314 5.98 -14.84 12.85
CA ASP A 314 6.04 -16.17 12.24
C ASP A 314 5.68 -16.14 10.74
N ALA A 315 4.67 -15.35 10.36
CA ALA A 315 4.28 -15.17 8.97
C ALA A 315 5.37 -14.45 8.17
N ALA A 316 5.98 -13.40 8.74
CA ALA A 316 7.11 -12.70 8.13
C ALA A 316 8.32 -13.62 7.92
N ARG A 317 8.70 -14.41 8.94
CA ARG A 317 9.79 -15.39 8.84
C ARG A 317 9.52 -16.44 7.76
N THR A 318 8.29 -16.98 7.72
CA THR A 318 7.88 -17.99 6.74
C THR A 318 7.91 -17.42 5.32
N ALA A 319 7.41 -16.20 5.13
CA ALA A 319 7.43 -15.52 3.84
C ALA A 319 8.86 -15.24 3.36
N ALA A 320 9.73 -14.75 4.24
CA ALA A 320 11.14 -14.49 3.95
C ALA A 320 11.90 -15.77 3.59
N GLU A 321 11.67 -16.85 4.33
CA GLU A 321 12.30 -18.15 4.05
C GLU A 321 11.80 -18.75 2.73
N THR A 322 10.50 -18.66 2.47
CA THR A 322 9.91 -19.08 1.19
C THR A 322 10.56 -18.28 0.05
N ALA A 323 10.69 -16.95 0.19
CA ALA A 323 11.33 -16.12 -0.83
C ALA A 323 12.81 -16.47 -1.03
N ARG A 324 13.53 -16.81 0.04
CA ARG A 324 14.92 -17.27 0.00
C ARG A 324 15.02 -18.59 -0.78
N GLN A 325 14.19 -19.57 -0.44
CA GLN A 325 14.13 -20.86 -1.13
C GLN A 325 13.72 -20.70 -2.58
N THR A 326 12.65 -19.96 -2.89
CA THR A 326 12.25 -19.68 -4.27
C THR A 326 13.30 -18.90 -5.06
N PHE A 327 14.14 -18.09 -4.43
CA PHE A 327 15.25 -17.43 -5.12
C PHE A 327 16.45 -18.37 -5.32
N GLU A 328 16.78 -19.18 -4.32
CA GLU A 328 17.86 -20.18 -4.37
C GLU A 328 17.53 -21.34 -5.33
N GLU A 329 16.27 -21.80 -5.35
CA GLU A 329 15.72 -22.85 -6.21
C GLU A 329 15.27 -22.29 -7.57
N GLY A 330 14.63 -21.12 -7.59
CA GLY A 330 14.05 -20.50 -8.79
C GLY A 330 15.03 -19.64 -9.63
N ALA A 331 16.24 -19.36 -9.15
CA ALA A 331 17.31 -18.86 -10.01
C ALA A 331 17.76 -19.90 -11.07
N ILE A 332 17.39 -21.18 -10.90
CA ILE A 332 17.85 -22.26 -11.76
C ILE A 332 16.74 -22.77 -12.70
N ALA A 333 15.45 -22.78 -12.30
CA ALA A 333 14.45 -23.60 -13.02
C ALA A 333 13.20 -22.94 -13.63
N GLU A 334 12.54 -21.92 -13.04
CA GLU A 334 11.12 -21.68 -13.40
C GLU A 334 10.78 -20.50 -14.32
N ASN A 335 11.62 -19.47 -14.47
CA ASN A 335 11.27 -18.26 -15.25
C ASN A 335 11.96 -18.15 -16.62
N LEU A 336 12.65 -19.19 -17.04
CA LEU A 336 13.33 -19.19 -18.32
C LEU A 336 12.45 -19.86 -19.38
N PRO A 337 12.25 -19.24 -20.57
CA PRO A 337 11.57 -19.88 -21.68
C PRO A 337 12.13 -21.29 -21.86
N THR A 338 11.27 -22.29 -21.92
CA THR A 338 11.66 -23.69 -21.98
C THR A 338 11.29 -24.26 -23.34
N VAL A 339 12.23 -24.97 -23.95
CA VAL A 339 12.03 -25.71 -25.20
C VAL A 339 12.16 -27.19 -24.90
N GLU A 340 11.12 -27.94 -25.22
CA GLU A 340 11.11 -29.39 -25.07
C GLU A 340 11.88 -30.05 -26.23
N ILE A 341 12.70 -31.05 -25.89
CA ILE A 341 13.44 -31.87 -26.85
C ILE A 341 13.10 -33.35 -26.62
N PRO A 342 12.94 -34.17 -27.67
CA PRO A 342 12.73 -35.60 -27.49
C PRO A 342 13.89 -36.23 -26.71
N ARG A 343 13.58 -37.01 -25.66
CA ARG A 343 14.62 -37.67 -24.85
C ARG A 343 15.61 -38.50 -25.68
N ALA A 344 15.13 -39.22 -26.70
CA ALA A 344 15.95 -40.00 -27.61
C ALA A 344 16.98 -39.16 -28.40
N GLU A 345 16.66 -37.89 -28.67
CA GLU A 345 17.56 -36.95 -29.35
C GLU A 345 18.72 -36.55 -28.43
N LEU A 346 18.43 -36.32 -27.14
CA LEU A 346 19.45 -36.03 -26.14
C LEU A 346 20.35 -37.25 -25.87
N GLU A 347 19.77 -38.45 -25.84
CA GLU A 347 20.52 -39.71 -25.65
C GLU A 347 21.46 -40.02 -26.83
N ALA A 348 21.07 -39.69 -28.07
CA ALA A 348 21.92 -39.77 -29.25
C ALA A 348 23.04 -38.71 -29.27
N GLY A 349 22.86 -37.62 -28.52
CA GLY A 349 23.78 -36.49 -28.42
C GLY A 349 23.43 -35.37 -29.41
N ILE A 350 23.18 -34.17 -28.91
CA ILE A 350 22.80 -33.00 -29.71
C ILE A 350 23.97 -32.03 -29.83
N GLY A 351 24.34 -31.65 -31.04
CA GLY A 351 25.39 -30.65 -31.25
C GLY A 351 25.02 -29.29 -30.65
N VAL A 352 25.96 -28.66 -29.92
CA VAL A 352 25.72 -27.40 -29.20
C VAL A 352 25.17 -26.29 -30.10
N LEU A 353 25.65 -26.18 -31.34
CA LEU A 353 25.17 -25.18 -32.30
C LEU A 353 23.68 -25.35 -32.61
N ALA A 354 23.26 -26.60 -32.86
CA ALA A 354 21.88 -26.93 -33.15
C ALA A 354 20.98 -26.67 -31.94
N SER A 355 21.47 -26.93 -30.73
CA SER A 355 20.76 -26.64 -29.47
C SER A 355 20.43 -25.15 -29.31
N PHE A 356 21.36 -24.25 -29.63
CA PHE A 356 21.11 -22.79 -29.57
C PHE A 356 20.15 -22.29 -30.66
N VAL A 357 20.18 -22.90 -31.85
CA VAL A 357 19.22 -22.61 -32.93
C VAL A 357 17.83 -23.09 -32.57
N LYS A 358 17.72 -24.33 -32.07
CA LYS A 358 16.44 -24.95 -31.67
C LYS A 358 15.80 -24.22 -30.49
N ALA A 359 16.63 -23.71 -29.58
CA ALA A 359 16.20 -22.82 -28.50
C ALA A 359 15.74 -21.43 -28.99
N GLY A 360 15.97 -21.05 -30.25
CA GLY A 360 15.62 -19.71 -30.77
C GLY A 360 16.53 -18.60 -30.24
N LEU A 361 17.69 -18.93 -29.66
CA LEU A 361 18.65 -17.94 -29.18
C LEU A 361 19.42 -17.29 -30.34
N VAL A 362 19.64 -18.03 -31.43
CA VAL A 362 20.34 -17.58 -32.65
C VAL A 362 19.61 -18.09 -33.90
N ALA A 363 19.71 -17.37 -35.02
CA ALA A 363 18.95 -17.67 -36.24
C ALA A 363 19.58 -18.78 -37.10
N SER A 364 20.86 -19.10 -36.91
CA SER A 364 21.54 -20.16 -37.68
C SER A 364 22.78 -20.71 -36.97
N ASN A 365 23.23 -21.91 -37.39
CA ASN A 365 24.49 -22.49 -36.92
C ASN A 365 25.71 -21.61 -37.23
N GLY A 366 25.66 -20.84 -38.33
CA GLY A 366 26.71 -19.87 -38.67
C GLY A 366 26.77 -18.69 -37.69
N GLU A 367 25.63 -18.26 -37.16
CA GLU A 367 25.56 -17.25 -36.10
C GLU A 367 26.05 -17.80 -34.76
N ALA A 368 25.65 -19.03 -34.40
CA ALA A 368 26.12 -19.71 -33.20
C ALA A 368 27.66 -19.79 -33.14
N ARG A 369 28.32 -20.18 -34.24
CA ARG A 369 29.80 -20.23 -34.32
C ARG A 369 30.46 -18.86 -34.11
N ARG A 370 29.87 -17.79 -34.65
CA ARG A 370 30.38 -16.43 -34.45
C ARG A 370 30.26 -16.01 -32.98
N GLN A 371 29.14 -16.33 -32.33
CA GLN A 371 28.93 -16.02 -30.91
C GLN A 371 29.87 -16.83 -30.00
N ILE A 372 30.18 -18.09 -30.32
CA ILE A 372 31.18 -18.89 -29.60
C ILE A 372 32.56 -18.24 -29.68
N LYS A 373 33.02 -17.85 -30.88
CA LYS A 373 34.31 -17.17 -31.06
C LYS A 373 34.38 -15.82 -30.33
N GLY A 374 33.24 -15.17 -30.12
CA GLY A 374 33.10 -13.94 -29.32
C GLY A 374 32.87 -14.18 -27.83
N GLY A 375 32.85 -15.42 -27.34
CA GLY A 375 32.59 -15.75 -25.93
C GLY A 375 31.15 -15.49 -25.45
N GLY A 376 30.21 -15.38 -26.38
CA GLY A 376 28.82 -14.96 -26.12
C GLY A 376 27.87 -16.07 -25.68
N LEU A 377 28.24 -17.35 -25.85
CA LEU A 377 27.37 -18.50 -25.54
C LEU A 377 27.83 -19.27 -24.30
N ARG A 378 26.88 -19.71 -23.48
CA ARG A 378 27.12 -20.54 -22.28
C ARG A 378 26.12 -21.68 -22.14
N VAL A 379 26.60 -22.83 -21.68
CA VAL A 379 25.80 -24.01 -21.30
C VAL A 379 26.00 -24.22 -19.81
N ASN A 380 24.91 -24.28 -19.03
CA ASN A 380 24.94 -24.38 -17.57
C ASN A 380 25.93 -23.39 -16.93
N ASP A 381 25.85 -22.14 -17.40
CA ASP A 381 26.69 -21.01 -16.99
C ASP A 381 28.20 -21.10 -17.33
N ALA A 382 28.66 -22.22 -17.90
CA ALA A 382 30.01 -22.42 -18.43
C ALA A 382 30.14 -21.93 -19.89
N ALA A 383 31.24 -21.27 -20.23
CA ALA A 383 31.47 -20.77 -21.59
C ALA A 383 31.69 -21.92 -22.58
N VAL A 384 31.02 -21.85 -23.73
CA VAL A 384 31.22 -22.81 -24.81
C VAL A 384 32.49 -22.44 -25.57
N ALA A 385 33.51 -23.30 -25.50
CA ALA A 385 34.79 -23.10 -26.18
C ALA A 385 34.94 -23.92 -27.47
N ASP A 386 34.27 -25.06 -27.58
CA ASP A 386 34.33 -25.95 -28.73
C ASP A 386 33.00 -25.93 -29.51
N GLU A 387 33.07 -25.56 -30.78
CA GLU A 387 31.91 -25.57 -31.69
C GLU A 387 31.43 -26.98 -32.04
N LYS A 388 32.21 -28.02 -31.73
CA LYS A 388 31.87 -29.44 -31.89
C LYS A 388 31.33 -30.08 -30.61
N MET A 389 31.15 -29.32 -29.53
CA MET A 389 30.57 -29.82 -28.28
C MET A 389 29.20 -30.47 -28.54
N VAL A 390 28.95 -31.60 -27.87
CA VAL A 390 27.71 -32.36 -27.94
C VAL A 390 27.09 -32.41 -26.55
N LEU A 391 25.84 -32.00 -26.42
CA LEU A 391 25.03 -32.09 -25.21
C LEU A 391 24.49 -33.51 -25.06
N LYS A 392 24.62 -34.07 -23.87
CA LYS A 392 24.23 -35.44 -23.50
C LYS A 392 23.41 -35.43 -22.20
N PRO A 393 22.81 -36.57 -21.80
CA PRO A 393 22.08 -36.64 -20.54
C PRO A 393 22.93 -36.30 -19.29
N SER A 394 24.25 -36.47 -19.38
CA SER A 394 25.19 -36.08 -18.31
C SER A 394 25.27 -34.56 -18.08
N ASP A 395 24.80 -33.75 -19.03
CA ASP A 395 24.78 -32.29 -18.93
C ASP A 395 23.48 -31.76 -18.33
N LEU A 396 22.54 -32.64 -17.95
CA LEU A 396 21.33 -32.26 -17.22
C LEU A 396 21.69 -31.78 -15.82
N THR A 397 21.12 -30.64 -15.43
CA THR A 397 21.17 -30.15 -14.05
C THR A 397 20.33 -31.05 -13.13
N PRO A 398 20.43 -30.93 -11.79
CA PRO A 398 19.59 -31.69 -10.85
C PRO A 398 18.08 -31.56 -11.09
N GLU A 399 17.66 -30.48 -11.74
CA GLU A 399 16.27 -30.16 -12.11
C GLU A 399 15.84 -30.80 -13.44
N GLY A 400 16.73 -31.58 -14.08
CA GLY A 400 16.43 -32.32 -15.31
C GLY A 400 16.37 -31.45 -16.56
N VAL A 401 17.08 -30.31 -16.59
CA VAL A 401 17.14 -29.38 -17.73
C VAL A 401 18.57 -29.04 -18.11
N ILE A 402 18.78 -28.43 -19.28
CA ILE A 402 20.06 -27.82 -19.69
C ILE A 402 19.83 -26.33 -19.94
N LYS A 403 20.56 -25.46 -19.26
CA LYS A 403 20.44 -24.00 -19.40
C LYS A 403 21.33 -23.49 -20.53
N LEU A 404 20.72 -22.88 -21.54
CA LEU A 404 21.42 -22.20 -22.63
C LEU A 404 21.34 -20.69 -22.44
N SER A 405 22.48 -20.00 -22.57
CA SER A 405 22.54 -18.54 -22.39
C SER A 405 23.28 -17.86 -23.53
N MET A 406 22.75 -16.73 -23.99
CA MET A 406 23.42 -15.81 -24.90
C MET A 406 23.56 -14.43 -24.24
N GLY A 407 24.80 -14.05 -23.93
CA GLY A 407 25.09 -12.85 -23.15
C GLY A 407 24.49 -12.91 -21.73
N LYS A 408 24.20 -11.72 -21.15
CA LYS A 408 23.78 -11.59 -19.74
C LYS A 408 22.26 -11.61 -19.49
N LYS A 409 21.44 -11.59 -20.54
CA LYS A 409 19.98 -11.35 -20.43
C LYS A 409 19.11 -12.38 -21.15
N ARG A 410 19.66 -13.17 -22.08
CA ARG A 410 18.87 -14.13 -22.88
C ARG A 410 19.23 -15.54 -22.44
N HIS A 411 18.30 -16.19 -21.76
CA HIS A 411 18.47 -17.55 -21.23
C HIS A 411 17.25 -18.38 -21.59
N ILE A 412 17.46 -19.63 -21.99
CA ILE A 412 16.42 -20.60 -22.38
C ILE A 412 16.81 -21.97 -21.82
N LEU A 413 15.83 -22.74 -21.35
CA LEU A 413 16.03 -24.10 -20.86
C LEU A 413 15.71 -25.11 -21.95
N LEU A 414 16.55 -26.12 -22.10
CA LEU A 414 16.21 -27.34 -22.83
C LEU A 414 15.73 -28.40 -21.86
N LYS A 415 14.53 -28.92 -22.06
CA LYS A 415 13.94 -29.97 -21.23
C LYS A 415 13.71 -31.24 -22.06
N PRO A 416 14.28 -32.39 -21.69
CA PRO A 416 13.93 -33.66 -22.31
C PRO A 416 12.47 -34.01 -21.98
N ALA A 417 11.67 -34.26 -23.02
CA ALA A 417 10.27 -34.67 -22.95
C ALA A 417 10.08 -36.09 -23.49
#